data_AF-A0A0B0D319-F1
#
_entry.id   AF-A0A0B0D319-F1
#
_cell.length_a   1.000
_cell.length_b   1.000
_cell.length_c   1.000
_cell.angle_alpha   90.00
_cell.angle_beta   90.00
_cell.angle_gamma   90.00
#
_symmetry.space_group_name_H-M   'P 1'
#
loop_
_entity.id
_entity.type
_entity.pdbx_description
1 polymer ?
#
loop_
_entity_poly.entity_id
_entity_poly.type
_entity_poly.pdbx_seq_one_letter_code
_entity_poly.pdbx_strand_id
1 'polypeptide(L)' 'EGVEAVQQEHPDVDIYLAALDEKLNEKGYIVPGLGDAGDRLYGTK' A
#
# COMPACT_ATOMS: atom_id res chain seq x y z
N GLU A 1 -1.78 7.30 -4.96
CA GLU A 1 -3.22 7.23 -4.62
C GLU A 1 -3.50 6.95 -3.15
N GLY A 2 -3.07 5.84 -2.55
CA GLY A 2 -3.41 5.53 -1.14
C GLY A 2 -2.97 6.58 -0.11
N VAL A 3 -1.72 7.06 -0.20
CA VAL A 3 -1.19 8.11 0.69
C VAL A 3 -2.00 9.41 0.56
N GLU A 4 -2.33 9.79 -0.67
CA GLU A 4 -3.08 11.01 -0.96
C GLU A 4 -4.50 10.94 -0.39
N ALA A 5 -5.18 9.80 -0.53
CA ALA A 5 -6.51 9.61 0.04
C ALA A 5 -6.50 9.80 1.57
N VAL A 6 -5.53 9.21 2.26
CA VAL A 6 -5.40 9.37 3.72
C VAL A 6 -5.08 10.81 4.11
N GLN A 7 -4.18 11.48 3.39
CA GLN A 7 -3.83 12.88 3.67
C GLN A 7 -5.00 13.85 3.42
N GLN A 8 -5.87 13.56 2.44
CA GLN A 8 -7.06 14.36 2.18
C GLN A 8 -8.10 14.23 3.28
N GLU A 9 -8.33 13.02 3.80
CA GLU A 9 -9.35 12.74 4.81
C GLU A 9 -8.85 12.99 6.24
N HIS A 10 -7.55 12.79 6.49
CA HIS A 10 -6.89 12.93 7.78
C HIS A 10 -5.55 13.70 7.64
N PRO A 11 -5.61 15.02 7.40
CA PRO A 11 -4.40 15.84 7.20
C PRO A 11 -3.53 15.99 8.45
N ASP A 12 -4.04 15.61 9.62
CA ASP A 12 -3.37 15.64 10.92
C ASP A 12 -2.58 14.36 11.25
N VAL A 13 -2.66 13.34 10.39
CA VAL A 13 -1.98 12.05 10.61
C VAL A 13 -0.69 11.97 9.81
N ASP A 14 0.42 11.75 10.51
CA ASP A 14 1.71 11.46 9.88
C ASP A 14 1.75 10.02 9.36
N ILE A 15 2.23 9.83 8.13
CA ILE A 15 2.41 8.52 7.51
C ILE A 15 3.90 8.21 7.39
N TYR A 16 4.33 7.13 8.03
CA TYR A 16 5.69 6.63 7.95
C TYR A 16 5.71 5.34 7.12
N LEU A 17 6.55 5.32 6.08
CA LEU A 17 6.63 4.23 5.11
C LEU A 17 8.09 3.95 4.74
N ALA A 18 8.42 2.68 4.50
CA ALA A 18 9.77 2.28 4.10
C ALA A 18 10.07 2.59 2.61
N ALA A 19 9.04 2.52 1.76
CA ALA A 19 9.12 2.85 0.34
C ALA A 19 7.75 3.33 -0.18
N LEU A 20 7.77 4.26 -1.13
CA LEU A 20 6.60 4.69 -1.87
C LEU A 20 6.69 4.16 -3.30
N ASP A 21 5.74 3.30 -3.68
CA ASP A 21 5.67 2.68 -5.01
C ASP A 21 4.84 3.51 -6.00
N GLU A 22 4.94 3.18 -7.29
CA GLU A 22 4.46 4.02 -8.40
C GLU A 22 2.94 4.14 -8.46
N LYS A 23 2.22 3.02 -8.36
CA LYS A 23 0.76 2.97 -8.59
C LYS A 23 0.13 1.71 -8.03
N LEU A 24 -1.20 1.67 -8.01
CA LEU A 24 -1.93 0.41 -7.93
C LEU A 24 -2.26 -0.11 -9.33
N ASN A 25 -2.42 -1.43 -9.47
CA ASN A 25 -3.02 -2.05 -10.65
C ASN A 25 -4.54 -2.17 -10.51
N GLU A 26 -5.21 -2.69 -11.55
CA GLU A 26 -6.68 -2.86 -11.60
C GLU A 26 -7.27 -3.75 -10.49
N LYS A 27 -6.44 -4.57 -9.85
CA LYS A 27 -6.83 -5.44 -8.73
C LYS A 27 -6.51 -4.82 -7.36
N GLY A 28 -6.03 -3.58 -7.31
CA GLY A 28 -5.66 -2.88 -6.09
C GLY A 28 -4.32 -3.29 -5.49
N TYR A 29 -3.48 -4.05 -6.21
CA TYR A 29 -2.12 -4.34 -5.73
C TYR A 29 -1.17 -3.21 -6.06
N ILE A 30 -0.26 -2.94 -5.13
CA ILE A 30 0.85 -2.00 -5.30
C ILE A 30 1.84 -2.53 -6.35
N VAL A 31 2.27 -1.67 -7.28
CA VAL A 31 3.22 -1.97 -8.36
C VAL A 31 4.43 -1.03 -8.28
N PRO A 32 5.67 -1.55 -8.28
CA PRO A 32 6.05 -2.97 -8.35
C PRO A 32 5.66 -3.79 -7.11
N GLY A 33 5.66 -3.18 -5.92
CA GLY A 33 5.14 -3.75 -4.68
C GLY A 33 5.71 -5.12 -4.30
N LEU A 34 4.97 -5.86 -3.46
CA LEU A 34 5.41 -7.15 -2.92
C LEU A 34 4.43 -8.31 -3.16
N GLY A 35 3.32 -8.08 -3.86
CA GLY A 35 2.22 -9.04 -3.98
C GLY A 35 1.38 -9.12 -2.70
N ASP A 36 0.86 -10.31 -2.38
CA ASP A 36 0.10 -10.54 -1.15
C ASP A 36 1.04 -10.69 0.06
N ALA A 37 0.93 -9.78 1.03
CA ALA A 37 1.76 -9.80 2.23
C ALA A 37 1.43 -11.00 3.14
N GLY A 38 0.16 -11.37 3.26
CA GLY A 38 -0.32 -12.43 4.13
C GLY A 38 0.18 -13.80 3.66
N ASP A 39 -0.02 -14.10 2.39
CA ASP A 39 0.45 -15.36 1.80
C ASP A 39 1.97 -15.50 1.91
N ARG A 40 2.72 -14.40 1.75
CA ARG A 40 4.18 -14.39 1.90
C ARG A 40 4.65 -14.58 3.34
N LEU A 41 3.92 -14.05 4.31
CA LEU A 41 4.28 -14.14 5.72
C LEU A 41 3.90 -15.50 6.33
N TYR A 42 2.73 -16.03 5.97
CA TYR A 42 2.14 -17.18 6.65
C TYR A 42 2.09 -18.44 5.78
N GLY A 43 2.47 -18.36 4.50
CA GLY A 43 2.48 -19.51 3.58
C GLY A 43 1.08 -20.08 3.31
N THR A 44 0.06 -19.24 3.45
CA THR A 44 -1.35 -19.64 3.29
C THR A 44 -1.75 -19.72 1.82
N LYS A 45 -2.69 -20.62 1.51
CA LYS A 45 -3.45 -20.65 0.27
C LYS A 45 -4.74 -21.45 0.42
#